data_AF-C7LTD7-F1
#
_entry.id   AF-C7LTD7-F1
#
_cell.length_a   1.000
_cell.length_b   1.000
_cell.length_c   1.000
_cell.angle_alpha   90.00
_cell.angle_beta   90.00
_cell.angle_gamma   90.00
#
_symmetry.space_group_name_H-M   'P 1'
#
loop_
_entity.id
_entity.type
_entity.pdbx_description
1 polymer ?
#
loop_
_entity_poly.entity_id
_entity_poly.type
_entity_poly.pdbx_seq_one_letter_code
_entity_poly.pdbx_strand_id
1 'polypeptide(L)'
;MSFATLAEYGRDYCVIDTHNLFVGTTLEDEILLLGAGDDLFSVIAQECSRFGLQLEPGRKLPSYSGGEQSIICCLLLMHLLPKEKLCVLLVHVLETLSPRNRSLLLDRFAALLPAASLSVLTENGPKPLADHV
;
A
#
# COMPACT_ATOMS: atom_id res chain seq x y z
N MET A 1 20.37 -2.01 7.03
CA MET A 1 19.69 -3.24 6.59
C MET A 1 20.23 -3.61 5.22
N SER A 2 20.64 -4.86 5.00
CA SER A 2 21.29 -5.24 3.73
C SER A 2 20.24 -5.35 2.63
N PHE A 3 20.46 -4.67 1.51
CA PHE A 3 19.68 -4.78 0.28
C PHE A 3 19.53 -6.23 -0.27
N ALA A 4 20.27 -7.19 0.29
CA ALA A 4 20.22 -8.60 -0.06
C ALA A 4 18.84 -9.25 0.20
N THR A 5 18.11 -8.85 1.26
CA THR A 5 16.87 -9.55 1.65
C THR A 5 15.71 -9.30 0.68
N LEU A 6 15.52 -8.08 0.17
CA LEU A 6 14.44 -7.84 -0.80
C LEU A 6 14.75 -8.48 -2.16
N ALA A 7 16.00 -8.44 -2.60
CA ALA A 7 16.43 -9.09 -3.85
C ALA A 7 16.31 -10.62 -3.78
N GLU A 8 16.52 -11.20 -2.60
CA GLU A 8 16.41 -12.63 -2.34
C GLU A 8 14.95 -13.10 -2.24
N TYR A 9 14.12 -12.35 -1.50
CA TYR A 9 12.76 -12.79 -1.17
C TYR A 9 11.65 -12.16 -2.02
N GLY A 10 11.92 -11.06 -2.75
CA GLY A 10 10.89 -10.30 -3.45
C GLY A 10 10.41 -10.91 -4.77
N ARG A 11 11.13 -11.91 -5.33
CA ARG A 11 10.87 -12.44 -6.68
C ARG A 11 9.47 -13.01 -6.87
N ASP A 12 8.93 -13.65 -5.84
CA ASP A 12 7.64 -14.35 -5.89
C ASP A 12 6.49 -13.50 -5.30
N TYR A 13 6.75 -12.22 -5.02
CA TYR A 13 5.79 -11.33 -4.36
C TYR A 13 5.51 -10.07 -5.17
N CYS A 14 4.28 -9.55 -5.03
CA CYS A 14 4.00 -8.16 -5.27
C CYS A 14 4.53 -7.35 -4.08
N VAL A 15 5.66 -6.68 -4.28
CA VAL A 15 6.33 -5.90 -3.25
C VAL A 15 5.72 -4.51 -3.15
N ILE A 16 5.36 -4.09 -1.93
CA ILE A 16 4.97 -2.72 -1.60
C ILE A 16 6.00 -2.20 -0.58
N ASP A 17 6.85 -1.26 -1.00
CA ASP A 17 7.95 -0.69 -0.21
C ASP A 17 7.80 0.82 -0.02
N THR A 18 7.91 1.27 1.23
CA THR A 18 7.82 2.68 1.63
C THR A 18 8.87 3.61 1.01
N HIS A 19 9.98 3.07 0.50
CA HIS A 19 11.05 3.90 -0.06
C HIS A 19 10.84 4.32 -1.52
N ASN A 20 9.93 3.66 -2.26
CA ASN A 20 9.65 3.93 -3.67
C ASN A 20 8.14 3.85 -3.95
N LEU A 21 7.34 4.59 -3.19
CA LEU A 21 5.88 4.45 -3.24
C LEU A 21 5.23 5.04 -4.50
N PHE A 22 5.87 6.03 -5.13
CA PHE A 22 5.28 6.82 -6.21
C PHE A 22 6.34 7.30 -7.21
N VAL A 23 5.96 7.39 -8.48
CA VAL A 23 6.76 8.00 -9.55
C VAL A 23 6.27 9.44 -9.84
N GLY A 24 4.95 9.64 -9.75
CA GLY A 24 4.27 10.91 -9.93
C GLY A 24 4.49 11.89 -8.79
N THR A 25 4.14 13.16 -9.05
CA THR A 25 4.27 14.24 -8.05
C THR A 25 3.02 14.34 -7.20
N THR A 26 1.85 14.17 -7.80
CA THR A 26 0.52 14.16 -7.17
C THR A 26 -0.14 12.79 -7.31
N LEU A 27 -1.22 12.54 -6.55
CA LEU A 27 -1.94 11.28 -6.68
C LEU A 27 -2.59 11.16 -8.06
N GLU A 28 -3.08 12.26 -8.62
CA GLU A 28 -3.66 12.29 -9.96
C GLU A 28 -2.64 11.95 -11.05
N ASP A 29 -1.42 12.47 -10.93
CA ASP A 29 -0.33 12.09 -11.84
C ASP A 29 -0.06 10.59 -11.77
N GLU A 30 -0.03 10.02 -10.55
CA GLU A 30 0.21 8.60 -10.36
C GLU A 30 -0.93 7.75 -10.95
N ILE A 31 -2.18 8.12 -10.69
CA ILE A 31 -3.37 7.45 -11.26
C ILE A 31 -3.31 7.47 -12.78
N LEU A 32 -2.96 8.62 -13.38
CA LEU A 32 -2.81 8.77 -14.82
C LEU A 32 -1.67 7.90 -15.37
N LEU A 33 -0.50 7.89 -14.71
CA LEU A 33 0.66 7.08 -15.11
C LEU A 33 0.35 5.58 -15.07
N LEU A 34 -0.46 5.15 -14.10
CA LEU A 34 -0.91 3.76 -13.97
C LEU A 34 -2.08 3.41 -14.93
N GLY A 35 -2.54 4.36 -15.74
CA GLY A 35 -3.62 4.15 -16.71
C GLY A 35 -4.98 3.86 -16.06
N ALA A 36 -5.19 4.34 -14.85
CA ALA A 36 -6.42 4.14 -14.09
C ALA A 36 -7.49 5.19 -14.43
N GLY A 37 -8.75 4.89 -14.10
CA GLY A 37 -9.89 5.77 -14.36
C GLY A 37 -9.89 7.03 -13.49
N ASP A 38 -10.46 8.12 -14.01
CA ASP A 38 -10.55 9.43 -13.34
C ASP A 38 -11.35 9.38 -12.02
N ASP A 39 -12.24 8.41 -11.86
CA ASP A 39 -13.04 8.20 -10.66
C ASP A 39 -12.22 7.65 -9.48
N LEU A 40 -11.06 7.05 -9.75
CA LEU A 40 -10.24 6.42 -8.73
C LEU A 40 -9.78 7.41 -7.66
N PHE A 41 -9.47 8.66 -8.04
CA PHE A 41 -9.10 9.68 -7.05
C PHE A 41 -10.19 9.86 -5.99
N SER A 42 -11.45 10.00 -6.41
CA SER A 42 -12.58 10.18 -5.50
C SER A 42 -12.79 8.96 -4.60
N VAL A 43 -12.61 7.75 -5.14
CA VAL A 43 -12.69 6.50 -4.37
C VAL A 43 -11.61 6.44 -3.30
N ILE A 44 -10.36 6.71 -3.68
CA ILE A 44 -9.23 6.72 -2.74
C ILE A 44 -9.42 7.83 -1.68
N ALA A 45 -9.89 9.02 -2.07
CA ALA A 45 -10.18 10.11 -1.13
C ALA A 45 -11.23 9.71 -0.08
N GLN A 46 -12.28 8.99 -0.50
CA GLN A 46 -13.27 8.46 0.43
C GLN A 46 -12.66 7.43 1.39
N GLU A 47 -11.80 6.53 0.90
CA GLU A 47 -11.14 5.54 1.75
C GLU A 47 -10.16 6.20 2.73
N CYS A 48 -9.34 7.14 2.27
CA CYS A 48 -8.41 7.91 3.09
C CYS A 48 -9.11 8.63 4.25
N SER A 49 -10.33 9.15 4.04
CA SER A 49 -11.10 9.81 5.10
C SER A 49 -11.34 8.90 6.32
N ARG A 50 -11.42 7.58 6.12
CA ARG A 50 -11.61 6.58 7.20
C ARG A 50 -10.37 6.46 8.09
N PHE A 51 -9.20 6.77 7.54
CA PHE A 51 -7.93 6.87 8.26
C PHE A 51 -7.73 8.25 8.91
N GLY A 52 -8.69 9.18 8.73
CA GLY A 52 -8.55 10.58 9.14
C GLY A 52 -7.65 11.41 8.22
N LEU A 53 -7.38 10.90 7.01
CA LEU A 53 -6.57 11.57 5.99
C LEU A 53 -7.49 12.26 4.97
N GLN A 54 -7.26 13.55 4.74
CA GLN A 54 -7.93 14.31 3.70
C GLN A 54 -7.01 14.44 2.49
N LEU A 55 -7.45 13.87 1.36
CA LEU A 55 -6.80 14.10 0.08
C LEU A 55 -7.26 15.41 -0.53
N GLU A 56 -6.34 16.11 -1.15
CA GLU A 56 -6.57 17.40 -1.80
C GLU A 56 -6.05 17.32 -3.23
N PRO A 57 -6.87 17.69 -4.23
CA PRO A 57 -6.41 17.70 -5.60
C PRO A 57 -5.17 18.58 -5.81
N GLY A 58 -4.19 18.09 -6.56
CA GLY A 58 -2.93 18.76 -6.84
C GLY A 58 -1.95 18.79 -5.67
N ARG A 59 -2.29 18.21 -4.52
CA ARG A 59 -1.38 18.13 -3.38
C ARG A 59 -0.27 17.13 -3.66
N LYS A 60 0.97 17.56 -3.40
CA LYS A 60 2.17 16.75 -3.67
C LYS A 60 2.27 15.58 -2.69
N LEU A 61 2.51 14.37 -3.21
CA LEU A 61 2.66 13.16 -2.42
C LEU A 61 3.76 13.26 -1.33
N PRO A 62 4.93 13.87 -1.59
CA PRO A 62 5.95 14.08 -0.55
C PRO A 62 5.54 15.02 0.59
N SER A 63 4.43 15.76 0.47
CA SER A 63 3.92 16.64 1.55
C SER A 63 3.08 15.91 2.61
N TYR A 64 2.76 14.64 2.36
CA TYR A 64 2.14 13.76 3.34
C TYR A 64 3.21 13.11 4.21
N SER A 65 2.87 12.74 5.44
CA SER A 65 3.74 11.94 6.30
C SER A 65 4.01 10.55 5.70
N GLY A 66 5.09 9.88 6.11
CA GLY A 66 5.42 8.55 5.59
C GLY A 66 4.31 7.51 5.79
N GLY A 67 3.57 7.59 6.90
CA GLY A 67 2.41 6.73 7.16
C GLY A 67 1.23 7.05 6.24
N GLU A 68 0.94 8.33 5.99
CA GLU A 68 -0.10 8.73 5.04
C GLU A 68 0.26 8.31 3.62
N GLN A 69 1.51 8.52 3.19
CA GLN A 69 2.01 8.06 1.89
C GLN A 69 1.84 6.54 1.74
N SER A 70 2.16 5.78 2.79
CA SER A 70 2.00 4.31 2.81
C SER A 70 0.53 3.91 2.65
N ILE A 71 -0.39 4.58 3.37
CA ILE A 71 -1.83 4.34 3.24
C ILE A 71 -2.32 4.64 1.83
N ILE A 72 -1.95 5.81 1.27
CA ILE A 72 -2.36 6.23 -0.07
C ILE A 72 -1.90 5.20 -1.10
N CYS A 73 -0.62 4.81 -1.05
CA CYS A 73 -0.04 3.85 -1.98
C CYS A 73 -0.72 2.47 -1.87
N CYS A 74 -0.90 1.96 -0.65
CA CYS A 74 -1.58 0.67 -0.46
C CYS A 74 -3.02 0.70 -0.98
N LEU A 75 -3.78 1.75 -0.71
CA LEU A 75 -5.16 1.88 -1.22
C LEU A 75 -5.16 1.92 -2.76
N LEU A 76 -4.30 2.75 -3.35
CA LEU A 76 -4.16 2.85 -4.81
C LEU A 76 -3.87 1.47 -5.43
N LEU A 77 -2.86 0.77 -4.92
CA LEU A 77 -2.47 -0.55 -5.40
C LEU A 77 -3.58 -1.59 -5.16
N MET A 78 -4.27 -1.59 -4.03
CA MET A 78 -5.40 -2.50 -3.79
C MET A 78 -6.50 -2.37 -4.85
N HIS A 79 -6.74 -1.17 -5.37
CA HIS A 79 -7.72 -0.94 -6.43
C HIS A 79 -7.23 -1.39 -7.81
N LEU A 80 -5.93 -1.39 -8.05
CA LEU A 80 -5.33 -1.68 -9.36
C LEU A 80 -4.82 -3.12 -9.50
N LEU A 81 -4.49 -3.78 -8.39
CA LEU A 81 -4.01 -5.15 -8.39
C LEU A 81 -5.12 -6.14 -8.79
N PRO A 82 -4.76 -7.25 -9.45
CA PRO A 82 -5.71 -8.27 -9.83
C PRO A 82 -6.40 -8.86 -8.60
N LYS A 83 -7.69 -9.20 -8.74
CA LYS A 83 -8.50 -9.78 -7.65
C LYS A 83 -8.29 -11.30 -7.47
N GLU A 84 -7.27 -11.82 -8.13
CA GLU A 84 -6.88 -13.22 -8.10
C GLU A 84 -5.89 -13.50 -6.96
N LYS A 85 -5.40 -14.73 -6.86
CA LYS A 85 -4.41 -15.09 -5.85
C LYS A 85 -3.10 -14.33 -6.08
N LEU A 86 -2.70 -13.56 -5.09
CA LEU A 86 -1.48 -12.75 -5.10
C LEU A 86 -0.76 -12.89 -3.76
N CYS A 87 0.56 -13.03 -3.78
CA CYS A 87 1.38 -12.91 -2.58
C CYS A 87 1.89 -11.48 -2.47
N VAL A 88 1.42 -10.70 -1.50
CA VAL A 88 1.85 -9.32 -1.27
C VAL A 88 2.89 -9.29 -0.15
N LEU A 89 4.02 -8.65 -0.41
CA LEU A 89 5.06 -8.41 0.59
C LEU A 89 5.09 -6.92 0.97
N LEU A 90 4.70 -6.63 2.20
CA LEU A 90 4.75 -5.29 2.79
C LEU A 90 6.12 -5.05 3.42
N VAL A 91 6.87 -4.10 2.88
CA VAL A 91 8.23 -3.74 3.32
C VAL A 91 8.16 -2.41 4.05
N HIS A 92 8.37 -2.42 5.37
CA HIS A 92 8.29 -1.27 6.29
C HIS A 92 6.95 -0.51 6.35
N VAL A 93 5.95 -0.86 5.53
CA VAL A 93 4.64 -0.22 5.46
C VAL A 93 3.99 -0.13 6.84
N LEU A 94 3.85 -1.27 7.55
CA LEU A 94 3.16 -1.29 8.83
C LEU A 94 3.94 -0.56 9.93
N GLU A 95 5.26 -0.50 9.86
CA GLU A 95 6.12 0.11 10.88
C GLU A 95 5.83 1.60 11.05
N THR A 96 5.51 2.29 9.95
CA THR A 96 5.20 3.72 9.92
C THR A 96 3.81 4.08 10.45
N LEU A 97 2.95 3.07 10.68
CA LEU A 97 1.54 3.27 11.02
C LEU A 97 1.27 3.11 12.52
N SER A 98 0.29 3.86 13.01
CA SER A 98 -0.29 3.64 14.35
C SER A 98 -1.02 2.30 14.43
N PRO A 99 -1.20 1.70 15.62
CA PRO A 99 -1.92 0.42 15.77
C PRO A 99 -3.33 0.43 15.14
N ARG A 100 -4.05 1.54 15.28
CA ARG A 100 -5.37 1.72 14.66
C ARG A 100 -5.28 1.67 13.13
N ASN A 101 -4.35 2.43 12.53
CA ASN A 101 -4.21 2.49 11.08
C ASN A 101 -3.68 1.17 10.51
N ARG A 102 -2.85 0.43 11.24
CA ARG A 102 -2.43 -0.93 10.87
C ARG A 102 -3.65 -1.85 10.74
N SER A 103 -4.50 -1.91 11.76
CA SER A 103 -5.71 -2.74 11.74
C SER A 103 -6.61 -2.37 10.55
N LEU A 104 -6.91 -1.07 10.39
CA LEU A 104 -7.77 -0.61 9.30
C LEU A 104 -7.21 -0.91 7.92
N LEU A 105 -5.88 -0.81 7.74
CA LEU A 105 -5.26 -1.10 6.45
C LEU A 105 -5.34 -2.60 6.11
N LEU A 106 -5.18 -3.46 7.12
CA LEU A 106 -5.27 -4.92 6.94
C LEU A 106 -6.71 -5.36 6.67
N ASP A 107 -7.69 -4.75 7.35
CA ASP A 107 -9.11 -4.94 7.05
C ASP A 107 -9.44 -4.53 5.60
N ARG A 108 -8.80 -3.47 5.09
CA ARG A 108 -8.97 -3.04 3.69
C ARG A 108 -8.35 -4.01 2.70
N PHE A 109 -7.16 -4.54 2.98
CA PHE A 109 -6.59 -5.61 2.15
C PHE A 109 -7.52 -6.82 2.10
N ALA A 110 -8.03 -7.27 3.24
CA ALA A 110 -8.96 -8.40 3.29
C ALA A 110 -10.25 -8.12 2.49
N ALA A 111 -10.78 -6.89 2.54
CA ALA A 111 -11.98 -6.51 1.81
C ALA A 111 -11.77 -6.34 0.30
N LEU A 112 -10.66 -5.74 -0.13
CA LEU A 112 -10.42 -5.38 -1.54
C LEU A 112 -9.64 -6.44 -2.32
N LEU A 113 -8.85 -7.26 -1.63
CA LEU A 113 -8.04 -8.34 -2.18
C LEU A 113 -8.20 -9.63 -1.34
N PRO A 114 -9.41 -10.19 -1.23
CA PRO A 114 -9.69 -11.32 -0.33
C PRO A 114 -8.94 -12.61 -0.67
N ALA A 115 -8.45 -12.75 -1.90
CA ALA A 115 -7.66 -13.89 -2.35
C ALA A 115 -6.14 -13.70 -2.17
N ALA A 116 -5.70 -12.52 -1.73
CA ALA A 116 -4.29 -12.22 -1.54
C ALA A 116 -3.79 -12.72 -0.18
N SER A 117 -2.58 -13.26 -0.15
CA SER A 117 -1.84 -13.51 1.08
C SER A 117 -0.93 -12.32 1.37
N LEU A 118 -0.87 -11.91 2.63
CA LEU A 118 -0.03 -10.79 3.07
C LEU A 118 1.13 -11.30 3.91
N SER A 119 2.32 -10.81 3.60
CA SER A 119 3.53 -11.03 4.38
C SER A 119 4.20 -9.71 4.70
N VAL A 120 4.92 -9.65 5.81
CA VAL A 120 5.85 -8.57 6.13
C VAL A 120 7.29 -9.05 5.99
N LEU A 121 8.18 -8.19 5.52
CA LEU A 121 9.60 -8.50 5.48
C LEU A 121 10.20 -8.37 6.89
N THR A 122 10.89 -9.41 7.35
CA THR A 122 11.67 -9.41 8.60
C THR A 122 13.13 -9.70 8.31
N GLU A 123 14.00 -9.56 9.33
CA GLU A 123 15.42 -9.94 9.22
C GLU A 123 15.62 -11.41 8.82
N ASN A 124 14.66 -12.27 9.14
CA ASN A 124 14.68 -13.70 8.81
C ASN A 124 13.89 -14.05 7.54
N GLY A 125 13.50 -13.04 6.74
CA GLY A 125 12.71 -13.20 5.52
C GLY A 125 11.21 -12.88 5.70
N PRO A 126 10.39 -13.16 4.67
CA PRO A 126 8.96 -12.92 4.69
C PRO A 126 8.26 -13.71 5.79
N LYS A 127 7.52 -13.00 6.64
CA LYS A 127 6.65 -13.60 7.64
C LYS A 127 5.20 -13.33 7.27
N PRO A 128 4.37 -14.39 7.09
CA PRO A 128 2.94 -14.20 6.88
C PRO A 128 2.33 -13.38 8.02
N LEU A 129 1.50 -12.40 7.67
CA LEU A 129 0.58 -11.80 8.62
C LEU A 129 -0.50 -12.85 8.86
N ALA A 130 -0.51 -13.44 10.05
CA ALA A 130 -1.48 -14.48 10.41
C ALA A 130 -2.89 -13.96 10.10
N ASP A 131 -3.70 -14.82 9.47
CA ASP A 131 -5.00 -14.45 8.90
C ASP A 131 -5.79 -13.56 9.86
N HIS A 132 -6.07 -12.34 9.41
CA HIS A 132 -7.12 -11.52 10.01
C HIS A 132 -8.45 -12.22 9.73
N VAL A 133 -8.80 -13.18 10.58
CA VAL A 133 -10.15 -13.73 10.74
C VAL A 133 -10.76 -13.13 11.99
#